data_AF-A0A9W9ZWR2-F1
#
_entry.id   AF-A0A9W9ZWR2-F1
#
_cell.length_a   1.000
_cell.length_b   1.000
_cell.length_c   1.000
_cell.angle_alpha   90.00
_cell.angle_beta   90.00
_cell.angle_gamma   90.00
#
_symmetry.space_group_name_H-M   'P 1'
#
loop_
_entity.id
_entity.type
_entity.pdbx_description
1 polymer ?
#
loop_
_entity_poly.entity_id
_entity_poly.type
_entity_poly.pdbx_seq_one_letter_code
_entity_poly.pdbx_strand_id
1 'polypeptide(L)'
;MAPLLAQISLVNSAIVAYFIEDLRINKHFDLFKKLLFMEDGEFSLSLSNQLFEKLASGVSPREMCSATVMNSIVGKALQSSVYSDTSEHAQNLAFALKSLPDIFKPNEMGTLDFLELRYRVEWPLNIVITEKSVVKYNKIFSFMLRLKRLSWVFAGHLVSFKAYRLLS
;
A
#
# COMPACT_ATOMS: atom_id res chain seq x y z
N MET A 1 -43.34 12.32 18.83
CA MET A 1 -41.98 11.74 18.73
C MET A 1 -41.88 10.58 17.74
N ALA A 2 -42.86 9.67 17.65
CA ALA A 2 -42.86 8.54 16.71
C ALA A 2 -42.61 8.89 15.21
N PRO A 3 -43.25 9.92 14.60
CA PRO A 3 -43.05 10.21 13.18
C PRO A 3 -41.66 10.75 12.86
N LEU A 4 -41.04 11.47 13.80
CA LEU A 4 -39.69 12.02 13.62
C LEU A 4 -38.62 10.93 13.72
N LEU A 5 -38.82 9.95 14.61
CA LEU A 5 -37.95 8.77 14.69
C LEU A 5 -38.04 7.89 13.43
N ALA A 6 -39.24 7.71 12.89
CA ALA A 6 -39.43 6.98 11.63
C ALA A 6 -38.76 7.69 10.44
N GLN A 7 -38.82 9.03 10.40
CA GLN A 7 -38.12 9.79 9.36
C GLN A 7 -36.59 9.65 9.48
N ILE A 8 -36.05 9.70 10.70
CA ILE A 8 -34.61 9.52 10.93
C ILE A 8 -34.15 8.13 10.46
N SER A 9 -34.89 7.07 10.80
CA SER A 9 -34.50 5.70 10.41
C SER A 9 -34.52 5.50 8.90
N LEU A 10 -35.53 6.04 8.21
CA LEU A 10 -35.63 5.99 6.74
C LEU A 10 -34.46 6.70 6.08
N VAL A 11 -34.15 7.93 6.53
CA VAL A 11 -33.03 8.72 5.99
C VAL A 11 -31.70 8.02 6.24
N ASN A 12 -31.46 7.52 7.45
CA ASN A 12 -30.23 6.80 7.77
C ASN A 12 -30.07 5.55 6.91
N SER A 13 -31.14 4.78 6.72
CA SER A 13 -31.09 3.57 5.88
C SER A 13 -30.81 3.91 4.41
N ALA A 14 -31.41 4.98 3.89
CA ALA A 14 -31.15 5.43 2.52
C ALA A 14 -29.71 5.90 2.32
N ILE A 15 -29.15 6.64 3.29
CA ILE A 15 -27.75 7.09 3.24
C ILE A 15 -26.81 5.87 3.29
N VAL A 16 -27.06 4.91 4.17
CA VAL A 16 -26.24 3.69 4.25
C VAL A 16 -26.29 2.91 2.93
N ALA A 17 -27.47 2.74 2.35
CA ALA A 17 -27.62 2.08 1.05
C ALA A 17 -26.83 2.81 -0.04
N TYR A 18 -26.92 4.15 -0.11
CA TYR A 18 -26.16 4.96 -1.06
C TYR A 18 -24.63 4.77 -0.92
N PHE A 19 -24.10 4.77 0.31
CA PHE A 19 -22.65 4.57 0.52
C PHE A 19 -22.19 3.14 0.21
N ILE A 20 -23.03 2.14 0.46
CA ILE A 20 -22.68 0.72 0.26
C ILE A 20 -22.85 0.29 -1.20
N GLU A 21 -23.97 0.65 -1.82
CA GLU A 21 -24.37 0.11 -3.12
C GLU A 21 -23.89 1.00 -4.28
N ASP A 22 -24.15 2.32 -4.20
CA ASP A 22 -23.78 3.26 -5.26
C ASP A 22 -22.30 3.63 -5.19
N LEU A 23 -21.83 4.05 -4.01
CA LEU A 23 -20.42 4.44 -3.82
C LEU A 23 -19.51 3.25 -3.52
N ARG A 24 -20.06 2.05 -3.35
CA ARG A 24 -19.32 0.79 -3.21
C ARG A 24 -18.19 0.85 -2.17
N ILE A 25 -18.43 1.50 -1.04
CA ILE A 25 -17.40 1.73 0.00
C ILE A 25 -16.71 0.45 0.46
N ASN A 26 -17.40 -0.69 0.44
CA ASN A 26 -16.83 -1.99 0.76
C ASN A 26 -15.65 -2.36 -0.14
N LYS A 27 -15.71 -2.03 -1.43
CA LYS A 27 -14.59 -2.26 -2.36
C LYS A 27 -13.36 -1.43 -1.99
N HIS A 28 -13.56 -0.21 -1.49
CA HIS A 28 -12.46 0.64 -1.01
C HIS A 28 -11.80 0.05 0.25
N PHE A 29 -12.58 -0.48 1.19
CA PHE A 29 -12.03 -1.16 2.37
C PHE A 29 -11.31 -2.47 2.02
N ASP A 30 -11.84 -3.25 1.08
CA ASP A 30 -11.17 -4.44 0.57
C ASP A 30 -9.83 -4.09 -0.09
N LEU A 31 -9.76 -2.98 -0.84
CA LEU A 31 -8.50 -2.47 -1.39
C LEU A 31 -7.51 -2.09 -0.28
N PHE A 32 -7.96 -1.45 0.79
CA PHE A 32 -7.06 -1.15 1.92
C PHE A 32 -6.49 -2.39 2.56
N LYS A 33 -7.33 -3.40 2.77
CA LYS A 33 -6.89 -4.67 3.31
C LYS A 33 -5.86 -5.33 2.39
N LYS A 34 -6.14 -5.40 1.09
CA LYS A 34 -5.26 -6.08 0.12
C LYS A 34 -3.93 -5.37 -0.09
N LEU A 35 -3.97 -4.05 -0.25
CA LEU A 35 -2.80 -3.25 -0.63
C LEU A 35 -2.04 -2.74 0.61
N LEU A 36 -2.71 -2.08 1.56
CA LEU A 36 -2.03 -1.51 2.73
C LEU A 36 -1.65 -2.58 3.76
N PHE A 37 -2.45 -3.65 3.92
CA PHE A 37 -2.06 -4.77 4.79
C PHE A 37 -1.25 -5.85 4.06
N MET A 38 -0.97 -5.65 2.76
CA MET A 38 -0.20 -6.60 1.96
C MET A 38 -0.78 -8.03 2.00
N GLU A 39 -2.11 -8.16 2.12
CA GLU A 39 -2.79 -9.47 2.08
C GLU A 39 -2.66 -10.12 0.70
N ASP A 40 -2.60 -9.31 -0.37
CA ASP A 40 -2.28 -9.81 -1.69
C ASP A 40 -0.79 -10.17 -1.78
N GLY A 41 -0.53 -11.47 -1.82
CA GLY A 41 0.81 -12.06 -1.88
C GLY A 41 1.59 -11.66 -3.13
N GLU A 42 0.95 -11.65 -4.30
CA GLU A 42 1.63 -11.35 -5.57
C GLU A 42 1.93 -9.85 -5.67
N PHE A 43 0.94 -9.01 -5.33
CA PHE A 43 1.16 -7.56 -5.23
C PHE A 43 2.27 -7.24 -4.24
N SER A 44 2.20 -7.77 -3.01
CA SER A 44 3.16 -7.44 -1.96
C SER A 44 4.57 -7.93 -2.29
N LEU A 45 4.70 -9.09 -2.94
CA LEU A 45 5.98 -9.63 -3.37
C LEU A 45 6.58 -8.79 -4.49
N SER A 46 5.79 -8.51 -5.54
CA SER A 46 6.21 -7.68 -6.68
C SER A 46 6.63 -6.27 -6.23
N LEU A 47 5.83 -5.65 -5.37
CA LEU A 47 6.12 -4.33 -4.80
C LEU A 47 7.42 -4.35 -3.98
N SER A 48 7.53 -5.30 -3.05
CA SER A 48 8.67 -5.38 -2.12
C SER A 48 9.97 -5.69 -2.85
N ASN A 49 9.97 -6.64 -3.78
CA ASN A 49 11.17 -7.00 -4.55
C ASN A 49 11.66 -5.83 -5.38
N GLN A 50 10.77 -5.13 -6.10
CA GLN A 50 11.15 -3.95 -6.88
C GLN A 50 11.75 -2.84 -6.00
N LEU A 51 11.16 -2.60 -4.82
CA LEU A 51 11.70 -1.62 -3.87
C LEU A 51 13.07 -2.04 -3.32
N PHE A 52 13.23 -3.30 -2.92
CA PHE A 52 14.47 -3.79 -2.30
C PHE A 52 15.60 -3.95 -3.30
N GLU A 53 15.34 -4.42 -4.52
CA GLU A 53 16.33 -4.47 -5.59
C GLU A 53 16.80 -3.06 -5.98
N LYS A 54 15.88 -2.10 -6.07
CA LYS A 54 16.23 -0.71 -6.35
C LYS A 54 17.06 -0.08 -5.23
N LEU A 55 16.78 -0.46 -3.98
CA LEU A 55 17.59 -0.06 -2.83
C LEU A 55 18.98 -0.74 -2.84
N ALA A 56 19.05 -2.02 -3.17
CA ALA A 56 20.28 -2.82 -3.20
C ALA A 56 21.22 -2.42 -4.35
N SER A 57 20.68 -1.93 -5.46
CA SER A 57 21.46 -1.39 -6.59
C SER A 57 22.16 -0.06 -6.29
N GLY A 58 21.98 0.52 -5.10
CA GLY A 58 22.71 1.71 -4.66
C GLY A 58 22.25 3.01 -5.32
N VAL A 59 21.03 3.03 -5.84
CA VAL A 59 20.42 4.21 -6.49
C VAL A 59 20.32 5.37 -5.49
N SER A 60 20.53 6.59 -5.98
CA SER A 60 20.46 7.77 -5.12
C SER A 60 19.04 7.97 -4.54
N PRO A 61 18.90 8.53 -3.32
CA PRO A 61 17.59 8.83 -2.73
C PRO A 61 16.65 9.61 -3.62
N ARG A 62 17.19 10.57 -4.39
CA ARG A 62 16.40 11.41 -5.28
C ARG A 62 15.86 10.65 -6.48
N GLU A 63 16.64 9.73 -7.05
CA GLU A 63 16.21 8.94 -8.20
C GLU A 63 15.18 7.86 -7.80
N MET A 64 15.38 7.20 -6.66
CA MET A 64 14.40 6.23 -6.15
C MET A 64 13.07 6.90 -5.78
N CYS A 65 13.14 8.08 -5.15
CA CYS A 65 11.98 8.86 -4.76
C CYS A 65 11.34 9.63 -5.93
N SER A 66 11.82 9.48 -7.16
CA SER A 66 11.20 10.10 -8.32
C SER A 66 9.77 9.56 -8.51
N ALA A 67 8.81 10.48 -8.72
CA ALA A 67 7.41 10.12 -8.91
C ALA A 67 7.23 9.11 -10.06
N THR A 68 8.04 9.19 -11.12
CA THR A 68 8.01 8.25 -12.24
C THR A 68 8.40 6.84 -11.82
N VAL A 69 9.45 6.71 -11.01
CA VAL A 69 9.93 5.40 -10.53
C VAL A 69 8.92 4.80 -9.57
N MET A 70 8.42 5.59 -8.61
CA MET A 70 7.43 5.13 -7.64
C MET A 70 6.11 4.73 -8.30
N ASN A 71 5.60 5.55 -9.22
CA ASN A 71 4.38 5.21 -9.96
C ASN A 71 4.58 4.00 -10.87
N SER A 72 5.78 3.81 -11.46
CA SER A 72 6.09 2.61 -12.24
C SER A 72 6.12 1.35 -11.36
N ILE A 73 6.71 1.43 -10.16
CA ILE A 73 6.74 0.33 -9.20
C ILE A 73 5.31 -0.05 -8.77
N VAL A 74 4.48 0.93 -8.42
CA VAL A 74 3.05 0.69 -8.09
C VAL A 74 2.32 0.10 -9.28
N GLY A 75 2.45 0.70 -10.46
CA GLY A 75 1.77 0.25 -11.66
C GLY A 75 2.12 -1.20 -12.01
N LYS A 76 3.41 -1.56 -11.93
CA LYS A 76 3.86 -2.95 -12.13
C LYS A 76 3.33 -3.88 -11.04
N ALA A 77 3.38 -3.47 -9.78
CA ALA A 77 2.85 -4.27 -8.67
C ALA A 77 1.34 -4.51 -8.81
N LEU A 78 0.59 -3.49 -9.22
CA LEU A 78 -0.85 -3.57 -9.49
C LEU A 78 -1.16 -4.46 -10.70
N GLN A 79 -0.36 -4.40 -11.76
CA GLN A 79 -0.50 -5.30 -12.91
C GLN A 79 -0.23 -6.77 -12.55
N SER A 80 0.73 -7.01 -11.66
CA SER A 80 1.00 -8.35 -11.11
C SER A 80 0.02 -8.79 -10.03
N SER A 81 -0.92 -7.94 -9.62
CA SER A 81 -1.98 -8.35 -8.70
C SER A 81 -3.00 -9.19 -9.45
N VAL A 82 -3.50 -10.23 -8.80
CA VAL A 82 -4.66 -11.02 -9.25
C VAL A 82 -5.91 -10.14 -9.47
N TYR A 83 -5.92 -8.91 -8.92
CA TYR A 83 -7.03 -7.97 -8.98
C TYR A 83 -6.85 -6.82 -9.99
N SER A 84 -5.90 -6.92 -10.92
CA SER A 84 -5.64 -5.90 -11.95
C SER A 84 -6.89 -5.52 -12.77
N ASP A 85 -7.80 -6.48 -13.00
CA ASP A 85 -9.08 -6.26 -13.71
C ASP A 85 -10.23 -5.74 -12.83
N THR A 86 -10.14 -5.85 -11.50
CA THR A 86 -11.31 -5.64 -10.61
C THR A 86 -11.39 -4.24 -10.00
N SER A 87 -10.36 -3.41 -10.11
CA SER A 87 -10.29 -2.16 -9.37
C SER A 87 -9.93 -0.94 -10.22
N GLU A 88 -10.94 -0.37 -10.87
CA GLU A 88 -10.93 1.02 -11.37
C GLU A 88 -10.36 1.98 -10.30
N HIS A 89 -10.63 1.70 -9.03
CA HIS A 89 -10.18 2.47 -7.88
C HIS A 89 -8.73 2.23 -7.42
N ALA A 90 -8.01 1.24 -7.97
CA ALA A 90 -6.59 1.06 -7.65
C ALA A 90 -5.71 2.15 -8.29
N GLN A 91 -6.20 2.82 -9.34
CA GLN A 91 -5.54 3.98 -9.95
C GLN A 91 -5.52 5.22 -9.04
N ASN A 92 -6.37 5.23 -8.01
CA ASN A 92 -6.40 6.31 -7.00
C ASN A 92 -5.29 6.17 -5.94
N LEU A 93 -4.47 5.13 -6.05
CA LEU A 93 -3.39 4.81 -5.14
C LEU A 93 -2.07 5.37 -5.69
N ALA A 94 -1.41 6.23 -4.91
CA ALA A 94 -0.13 6.81 -5.28
C ALA A 94 0.81 6.77 -4.09
N PHE A 95 2.11 6.56 -4.31
CA PHE A 95 3.07 6.77 -3.25
C PHE A 95 3.24 8.26 -2.98
N ALA A 96 3.27 8.61 -1.70
CA ALA A 96 3.70 9.90 -1.22
C ALA A 96 4.95 9.74 -0.36
N LEU A 97 5.77 10.78 -0.38
CA LEU A 97 6.97 10.87 0.42
C LEU A 97 6.65 11.72 1.64
N LYS A 98 6.90 11.17 2.83
CA LYS A 98 6.77 11.93 4.08
C LYS A 98 7.93 12.91 4.27
N SER A 99 9.14 12.47 3.92
CA SER A 99 10.37 13.26 3.96
C SER A 99 11.40 12.59 3.07
N LEU A 100 12.08 13.33 2.19
CA LEU A 100 13.19 12.78 1.42
C LEU A 100 14.36 12.46 2.36
N PRO A 101 14.83 11.21 2.45
CA PRO A 101 16.04 10.90 3.20
C PRO A 101 17.28 11.41 2.45
N ASP A 102 18.23 12.02 3.16
CA ASP A 102 19.47 12.53 2.58
C ASP A 102 20.45 11.41 2.19
N ILE A 103 20.40 10.27 2.88
CA ILE A 103 21.25 9.11 2.65
C ILE A 103 20.43 7.84 2.84
N PHE A 104 20.44 6.93 1.86
CA PHE A 104 19.96 5.57 2.08
C PHE A 104 21.02 4.78 2.81
N LYS A 105 20.68 4.27 3.99
CA LYS A 105 21.49 3.26 4.67
C LYS A 105 20.90 1.90 4.35
N PRO A 106 21.52 1.10 3.46
CA PRO A 106 20.92 -0.14 2.97
C PRO A 106 20.71 -1.20 4.04
N ASN A 107 21.31 -1.04 5.24
CA ASN A 107 21.16 -1.94 6.39
C ASN A 107 20.14 -1.47 7.43
N GLU A 108 19.67 -0.21 7.39
CA GLU A 108 18.70 0.25 8.38
C GLU A 108 17.31 -0.31 8.09
N MET A 109 16.66 -0.79 9.15
CA MET A 109 15.31 -1.37 9.09
C MET A 109 14.24 -0.35 8.70
N GLY A 110 14.47 0.93 9.03
CA GLY A 110 13.56 2.04 8.74
C GLY A 110 13.85 2.80 7.45
N THR A 111 14.75 2.29 6.58
CA THR A 111 15.17 3.04 5.39
C THR A 111 14.02 3.38 4.46
N LEU A 112 12.92 2.63 4.48
CA LEU A 112 11.72 2.86 3.65
C LEU A 112 10.56 3.51 4.41
N ASP A 113 10.74 3.92 5.67
CA ASP A 113 9.69 4.54 6.48
C ASP A 113 9.24 5.92 5.96
N PHE A 114 9.99 6.47 5.01
CA PHE A 114 9.61 7.68 4.30
C PHE A 114 8.51 7.47 3.25
N LEU A 115 8.24 6.21 2.87
CA LEU A 115 7.22 5.84 1.90
C LEU A 115 5.87 5.70 2.58
N GLU A 116 4.90 6.50 2.14
CA GLU A 116 3.50 6.37 2.54
C GLU A 116 2.65 6.10 1.31
N LEU A 117 1.70 5.17 1.43
CA LEU A 117 0.73 4.91 0.39
C LEU A 117 -0.42 5.91 0.57
N ARG A 118 -0.56 6.86 -0.35
CA ARG A 118 -1.72 7.76 -0.36
C ARG A 118 -2.84 7.16 -1.20
N TYR A 119 -4.03 7.27 -0.64
CA TYR A 119 -5.25 6.89 -1.33
C TYR A 119 -6.09 8.14 -1.58
N ARG A 120 -6.31 8.48 -2.85
CA ARG A 120 -7.15 9.62 -3.22
C ARG A 120 -8.61 9.19 -3.11
N VAL A 121 -9.34 9.82 -2.19
CA VAL A 121 -10.76 9.58 -1.97
C VAL A 121 -11.55 10.75 -2.53
N GLU A 122 -12.50 10.48 -3.41
CA GLU A 122 -13.42 11.50 -3.91
C GLU A 122 -14.53 11.81 -2.91
N TRP A 123 -15.11 13.00 -3.00
CA TRP A 123 -16.32 13.31 -2.26
C TRP A 123 -17.47 12.44 -2.79
N PRO A 124 -18.32 11.83 -1.94
CA PRO A 124 -18.46 12.03 -0.49
C PRO A 124 -17.79 10.96 0.38
N LEU A 125 -17.03 10.03 -0.20
CA LEU A 125 -16.37 8.94 0.54
C LEU A 125 -15.34 9.44 1.55
N ASN A 126 -14.80 10.65 1.35
CA ASN A 126 -13.86 11.31 2.27
C ASN A 126 -14.46 11.64 3.65
N ILE A 127 -15.80 11.64 3.77
CA ILE A 127 -16.50 11.81 5.06
C ILE A 127 -16.25 10.58 5.94
N VAL A 128 -16.21 9.39 5.35
CA VAL A 128 -15.99 8.12 6.07
C VAL A 128 -14.51 7.77 6.11
N ILE A 129 -13.81 7.87 4.97
CA ILE A 129 -12.37 7.61 4.87
C ILE A 129 -11.61 8.92 5.10
N THR A 130 -11.33 9.18 6.38
CA THR A 130 -10.59 10.38 6.79
C THR A 130 -9.09 10.22 6.62
N GLU A 131 -8.37 11.34 6.43
CA GLU A 131 -6.90 11.32 6.39
C GLU A 131 -6.28 10.74 7.67
N LYS A 132 -6.91 10.98 8.82
CA LYS A 132 -6.46 10.45 10.13
C LYS A 132 -6.50 8.92 10.18
N SER A 133 -7.47 8.26 9.53
CA SER A 133 -7.51 6.80 9.47
C SER A 133 -6.45 6.28 8.50
N VAL A 134 -6.29 6.90 7.33
CA VAL A 134 -5.27 6.54 6.33
C VAL A 134 -3.85 6.58 6.92
N VAL A 135 -3.52 7.58 7.73
CA VAL A 135 -2.22 7.64 8.44
C VAL A 135 -2.01 6.44 9.36
N LYS A 136 -3.05 5.91 10.01
CA LYS A 136 -2.95 4.68 10.83
C LYS A 136 -2.70 3.46 9.96
N TYR A 137 -3.38 3.33 8.82
CA TYR A 137 -3.14 2.23 7.87
C TYR A 137 -1.71 2.28 7.30
N ASN A 138 -1.17 3.47 7.03
CA ASN A 138 0.22 3.62 6.58
C ASN A 138 1.26 3.15 7.60
N LYS A 139 0.98 3.25 8.91
CA LYS A 139 1.85 2.67 9.94
C LYS A 139 1.90 1.14 9.84
N ILE A 140 0.76 0.51 9.55
CA ILE A 140 0.68 -0.94 9.35
C ILE A 140 1.44 -1.34 8.09
N PHE A 141 1.23 -0.61 6.99
CA PHE A 141 1.97 -0.83 5.74
C PHE A 141 3.49 -0.74 5.94
N SER A 142 3.96 0.30 6.63
CA SER A 142 5.39 0.47 6.94
C SER A 142 5.92 -0.71 7.76
N PHE A 143 5.17 -1.17 8.76
CA PHE A 143 5.54 -2.34 9.56
C PHE A 143 5.61 -3.62 8.71
N MET A 144 4.63 -3.86 7.84
CA MET A 144 4.63 -5.02 6.94
C MET A 144 5.81 -4.99 5.97
N LEU A 145 6.14 -3.83 5.41
CA LEU A 145 7.32 -3.66 4.56
C LEU A 145 8.62 -4.02 5.30
N ARG A 146 8.77 -3.64 6.57
CA ARG A 146 9.94 -4.01 7.39
C ARG A 146 10.06 -5.52 7.56
N LEU A 147 8.95 -6.21 7.81
CA LEU A 147 8.93 -7.67 7.92
C LEU A 147 9.31 -8.34 6.60
N LYS A 148 8.76 -7.86 5.48
CA LYS A 148 9.11 -8.36 4.13
C LYS A 148 10.59 -8.14 3.83
N ARG A 149 11.16 -6.99 4.22
CA ARG A 149 12.58 -6.70 4.03
C ARG A 149 13.47 -7.67 4.79
N LEU A 150 13.14 -7.98 6.04
CA LEU A 150 13.87 -9.01 6.80
C LEU A 150 13.83 -10.34 6.07
N SER A 151 12.64 -10.80 5.69
CA SER A 151 12.46 -12.07 4.99
C SER A 151 13.27 -12.11 3.69
N TRP A 152 13.30 -11.02 2.91
CA TRP A 152 14.08 -10.90 1.69
C TRP A 152 15.59 -10.98 1.93
N VAL A 153 16.10 -10.25 2.93
CA VAL A 153 17.53 -10.31 3.30
C VAL A 153 17.92 -11.72 3.78
N PHE A 154 17.10 -12.35 4.64
CA PHE A 154 17.32 -13.72 5.10
C PHE A 154 17.32 -14.72 3.93
N ALA A 155 16.38 -14.60 2.99
CA ALA A 155 16.32 -15.44 1.80
C ALA A 155 17.58 -15.26 0.93
N GLY A 156 18.04 -14.02 0.73
CA GLY A 156 19.27 -13.71 0.00
C GLY A 156 20.49 -14.41 0.61
N HIS A 157 20.67 -14.32 1.93
CA HIS A 157 21.77 -15.00 2.63
C HIS A 157 21.72 -16.53 2.47
N LEU A 158 20.53 -17.14 2.54
CA LEU A 158 20.36 -18.58 2.35
C LEU A 158 20.72 -19.04 0.93
N VAL A 159 20.35 -18.25 -0.09
CA VAL A 159 20.69 -18.53 -1.49
C VAL A 159 22.21 -18.46 -1.69
N SER A 160 22.87 -17.42 -1.16
CA SER A 160 24.33 -17.33 -1.20
C SER A 160 24.98 -18.53 -0.52
N PHE A 161 24.50 -18.94 0.66
CA PHE A 161 25.05 -20.10 1.37
C PHE A 161 24.89 -21.42 0.59
N LYS A 162 23.75 -21.64 -0.07
CA LYS A 162 23.56 -22.80 -0.96
C LYS A 162 24.50 -22.78 -2.17
N ALA A 163 24.73 -21.61 -2.77
CA ALA A 163 25.65 -21.47 -3.89
C ALA A 163 27.09 -21.79 -3.49
N TYR A 164 27.53 -21.34 -2.31
CA TYR A 164 28.86 -21.70 -1.77
C TYR A 164 29.02 -23.20 -1.52
N ARG A 165 27.96 -23.89 -1.09
CA ARG A 165 28.00 -25.34 -0.83
C ARG A 165 27.97 -26.21 -2.10
N LEU A 166 27.53 -25.66 -3.24
CA LEU A 166 27.54 -26.36 -4.53
C LEU A 166 28.86 -26.17 -5.30
N LEU A 167 29.73 -25.26 -4.84
CA LEU A 167 31.04 -24.96 -5.43
C LEU A 167 32.21 -25.58 -4.64
N SER A 168 31.93 -26.34 -3.56
CA SER A 168 32.90 -27.15 -2.80
C SER A 168 32.59 -28.64 -2.94
#